data_AF-A0A559MAL3-F1
#
_entry.id   AF-A0A559MAL3-F1
#
_cell.length_a   1.000
_cell.length_b   1.000
_cell.length_c   1.000
_cell.angle_alpha   90.00
_cell.angle_beta   90.00
_cell.angle_gamma   90.00
#
_symmetry.space_group_name_H-M   'P 1'
#
loop_
_entity.id
_entity.type
_entity.pdbx_description
1 polymer ?
#
loop_
_entity_poly.entity_id
_entity_poly.type
_entity_poly.pdbx_seq_one_letter_code
_entity_poly.pdbx_strand_id
1 'polypeptide(L)'
;MSDSQCSSCHCSHVDSTSIIQPEPTALKEKFPRKIIRDKREFDTTYHPGVEVADLVHMVHDVRVSHREPYPTVSPDEEEDALSNPKVLCHNCGWNTVNELNCEGYTSRVKVAYLRNNSAIWDLGPNGPWMLRDETNNSTDVFKKDYTVQQFLRREKPSVPLVEMHRFGGDSDEFHFTLMARAKGSTLDSIWSTLTEQQKSDILQDLAEHVKQWRQITRPQMENVDGSELRDAYIGNCTGYGCIKTGHNEEEWLENLTPALRKSLLLDNWYKEKGWNADQSIWDSWVVEADKKIAQLKADFPRGGPYVLTHGDLHMGNIFVSNENQEKRFKISAIIDWELAGFFPWWLESFRCKLPLPGSVWETTGEASNTHRPGYSGKQDIDDIKKPVEAVRKCWQTGGYHVLSKHGLGQANRWYRKPFCAGKPYAREYRDDCLGWEQEHMDVYDIDSSDSEDDQPEGAKKFDKNERKFMRWFKEVSDRY
;
A
#
# COMPACT_ATOMS: atom_id res chain seq x y z
N MET A 1 10.09 -31.32 -36.27
CA MET A 1 8.98 -31.76 -35.40
C MET A 1 9.61 -32.60 -34.30
N SER A 2 9.96 -31.95 -33.20
CA SER A 2 10.45 -32.58 -31.99
C SER A 2 9.79 -31.85 -30.84
N ASP A 3 8.76 -32.46 -30.28
CA ASP A 3 8.08 -31.96 -29.10
C ASP A 3 9.10 -31.85 -27.97
N SER A 4 9.41 -30.62 -27.58
CA SER A 4 10.28 -30.34 -26.45
C SER A 4 9.51 -30.59 -25.15
N GLN A 5 9.48 -31.86 -24.73
CA GLN A 5 9.20 -32.24 -23.34
C GLN A 5 10.17 -31.52 -22.41
N CYS A 6 9.65 -30.96 -21.31
CA CYS A 6 10.48 -30.39 -20.25
C CYS A 6 11.32 -31.51 -19.62
N SER A 7 12.63 -31.47 -19.85
CA SER A 7 13.56 -32.59 -19.66
C SER A 7 13.89 -32.95 -18.20
N SER A 8 13.27 -32.32 -17.20
CA SER A 8 13.60 -32.58 -15.79
C SER A 8 12.43 -32.99 -14.89
N CYS A 9 11.16 -32.86 -15.30
CA CYS A 9 10.03 -33.10 -14.39
C CYS A 9 8.99 -34.14 -14.86
N HIS A 10 8.96 -34.55 -16.13
CA HIS A 10 7.81 -35.28 -16.71
C HIS A 10 6.44 -34.70 -16.27
N CYS A 11 6.40 -33.40 -15.99
CA CYS A 11 5.21 -32.73 -15.53
C CYS A 11 4.43 -32.28 -16.76
N SER A 12 3.37 -33.00 -17.10
CA SER A 12 2.39 -32.60 -18.10
C SER A 12 1.60 -31.42 -17.54
N HIS A 13 2.16 -30.21 -17.65
CA HIS A 13 1.33 -29.02 -17.58
C HIS A 13 0.42 -29.01 -18.81
N VAL A 14 -0.88 -29.03 -18.57
CA VAL A 14 -1.88 -28.60 -19.55
C VAL A 14 -1.71 -27.08 -19.66
N ASP A 15 -0.89 -26.63 -20.61
CA ASP A 15 -0.77 -25.20 -20.93
C ASP A 15 -2.15 -24.69 -21.41
N SER A 16 -2.67 -23.64 -20.79
CA SER A 16 -3.84 -22.90 -21.27
C SER A 16 -3.54 -22.02 -22.50
N THR A 17 -2.35 -22.14 -23.10
CA THR A 17 -1.85 -21.24 -24.15
C THR A 17 -1.70 -21.87 -25.53
N SER A 18 -2.19 -23.08 -25.77
CA SER A 18 -2.40 -23.54 -27.15
C SER A 18 -3.66 -22.90 -27.72
N ILE A 19 -3.53 -21.65 -28.20
CA ILE A 19 -4.50 -21.08 -29.15
C ILE A 19 -4.32 -21.84 -30.46
N ILE A 20 -4.93 -23.00 -30.56
CA ILE A 20 -5.40 -23.52 -31.84
C ILE A 20 -6.73 -22.81 -32.05
N GLN A 21 -6.77 -21.78 -32.88
CA GLN A 21 -8.06 -21.33 -33.39
C GLN A 21 -8.62 -22.47 -34.24
N PRO A 22 -9.75 -23.12 -33.88
CA PRO A 22 -10.41 -23.97 -34.84
C PRO A 22 -11.00 -23.05 -35.91
N GLU A 23 -10.61 -23.25 -37.17
CA GLU A 23 -11.45 -22.77 -38.26
C GLU A 23 -12.85 -23.34 -38.06
N PRO A 24 -13.92 -22.54 -38.07
CA PRO A 24 -15.26 -23.04 -37.91
C PRO A 24 -15.70 -23.75 -39.20
N THR A 25 -15.23 -24.98 -39.40
CA THR A 25 -15.93 -25.90 -40.31
C THR A 25 -17.17 -26.36 -39.55
N ALA A 26 -18.29 -25.67 -39.76
CA ALA A 26 -19.59 -26.03 -39.19
C ALA A 26 -20.13 -27.31 -39.85
N LEU A 27 -19.47 -28.45 -39.61
CA LEU A 27 -20.13 -29.74 -39.69
C LEU A 27 -21.13 -29.75 -38.53
N LYS A 28 -22.43 -29.64 -38.85
CA LYS A 28 -23.49 -29.92 -37.88
C LYS A 28 -23.38 -31.39 -37.50
N GLU A 29 -22.57 -31.70 -36.49
CA GLU A 29 -22.50 -33.02 -35.89
C GLU A 29 -23.91 -33.42 -35.43
N LYS A 30 -24.50 -34.42 -36.11
CA LYS A 30 -25.83 -34.92 -35.77
C LYS A 30 -25.70 -35.93 -34.64
N PHE A 31 -25.93 -35.49 -33.41
CA PHE A 31 -25.97 -36.38 -32.26
C PHE A 31 -27.26 -37.22 -32.23
N PRO A 32 -27.23 -38.45 -31.67
CA PRO A 32 -28.43 -39.25 -31.44
C PRO A 32 -29.44 -38.51 -30.54
N ARG A 33 -30.76 -38.76 -30.74
CA ARG A 33 -31.84 -38.12 -29.96
C ARG A 33 -31.64 -38.22 -28.44
N LYS A 34 -31.15 -39.35 -27.94
CA LYS A 34 -30.87 -39.56 -26.50
C LYS A 34 -29.82 -38.58 -25.96
N ILE A 35 -28.77 -38.30 -26.73
CA ILE A 35 -27.70 -37.36 -26.36
C ILE A 35 -28.26 -35.94 -26.33
N ILE A 36 -29.01 -35.55 -27.36
CA ILE A 36 -29.61 -34.21 -27.45
C ILE A 36 -30.58 -33.96 -26.29
N ARG A 37 -31.40 -34.96 -25.94
CA ARG A 37 -32.38 -34.84 -24.85
C ARG A 37 -31.71 -34.66 -23.48
N ASP A 38 -30.60 -35.36 -23.25
CA ASP A 38 -29.97 -35.43 -21.93
C ASP A 38 -28.78 -34.46 -21.79
N LYS A 39 -28.34 -33.81 -22.87
CA LYS A 39 -27.31 -32.76 -22.87
C LYS A 39 -27.77 -31.58 -22.01
N ARG A 40 -26.93 -31.17 -21.07
CA ARG A 40 -27.13 -29.97 -20.23
C ARG A 40 -25.94 -29.04 -20.39
N GLU A 41 -26.19 -27.74 -20.44
CA GLU A 41 -25.11 -26.76 -20.43
C GLU A 41 -24.50 -26.66 -19.03
N PHE A 42 -23.20 -26.39 -18.97
CA PHE A 42 -22.50 -26.18 -17.71
C PHE A 42 -22.83 -24.78 -17.19
N ASP A 43 -23.44 -24.72 -16.00
CA ASP A 43 -23.84 -23.45 -15.39
C ASP A 43 -22.67 -22.85 -14.59
N THR A 44 -22.02 -21.85 -15.18
CA THR A 44 -20.87 -21.16 -14.58
C THR A 44 -21.26 -20.30 -13.37
N THR A 45 -22.54 -20.06 -13.10
CA THR A 45 -22.98 -19.31 -11.91
C THR A 45 -22.65 -20.05 -10.62
N TYR A 46 -22.71 -21.39 -10.62
CA TYR A 46 -22.37 -22.21 -9.47
C TYR A 46 -20.86 -22.50 -9.37
N HIS A 47 -20.12 -22.36 -10.47
CA HIS A 47 -18.68 -22.62 -10.58
C HIS A 47 -17.93 -21.44 -11.22
N PRO A 48 -17.88 -20.26 -10.56
CA PRO A 48 -17.23 -19.09 -11.11
C PRO A 48 -15.71 -19.30 -11.25
N GLY A 49 -15.16 -18.89 -12.40
CA GLY A 49 -13.75 -19.07 -12.75
C GLY A 49 -13.42 -20.41 -13.42
N VAL A 50 -14.44 -21.23 -13.73
CA VAL A 50 -14.31 -22.36 -14.66
C VAL A 50 -14.76 -21.91 -16.04
N GLU A 51 -13.86 -21.94 -17.02
CA GLU A 51 -14.20 -21.65 -18.41
C GLU A 51 -14.80 -22.89 -19.07
N VAL A 52 -16.01 -22.76 -19.65
CA VAL A 52 -16.67 -23.88 -20.35
C VAL A 52 -15.81 -24.42 -21.50
N ALA A 53 -15.00 -23.56 -22.12
CA ALA A 53 -14.05 -23.93 -23.16
C ALA A 53 -12.90 -24.83 -22.66
N ASP A 54 -12.65 -24.87 -21.35
CA ASP A 54 -11.67 -25.73 -20.72
C ASP A 54 -12.23 -27.10 -20.30
N LEU A 55 -13.55 -27.30 -20.41
CA LEU A 55 -14.20 -28.55 -20.03
C LEU A 55 -14.31 -29.55 -21.19
N VAL A 56 -14.15 -30.82 -20.85
CA VAL A 56 -14.49 -31.94 -21.72
C VAL A 56 -15.88 -32.43 -21.31
N HIS A 57 -16.87 -32.20 -22.16
CA HIS A 57 -18.27 -32.52 -21.90
C HIS A 57 -18.64 -33.83 -22.60
N MET A 58 -18.96 -34.85 -21.80
CA MET A 58 -19.42 -36.17 -22.24
C MET A 58 -20.90 -36.36 -21.89
N VAL A 59 -21.67 -36.97 -22.79
CA VAL A 59 -23.07 -37.36 -22.56
C VAL A 59 -23.22 -38.81 -23.03
N HIS A 60 -23.58 -39.73 -22.12
CA HIS A 60 -23.65 -41.18 -22.40
C HIS A 60 -22.41 -41.69 -23.17
N ASP A 61 -21.21 -41.34 -22.68
CA ASP A 61 -19.90 -41.66 -23.28
C ASP A 61 -19.62 -41.06 -24.66
N VAL A 62 -20.49 -40.16 -25.16
CA VAL A 62 -20.25 -39.39 -26.38
C VAL A 62 -19.75 -38.00 -26.02
N ARG A 63 -18.58 -37.64 -26.54
CA ARG A 63 -18.06 -36.29 -26.41
C ARG A 63 -18.90 -35.30 -27.21
N VAL A 64 -19.34 -34.23 -26.56
CA VAL A 64 -20.14 -33.15 -27.18
C VAL A 64 -19.44 -31.79 -27.15
N SER A 65 -18.29 -31.69 -26.50
CA SER A 65 -17.37 -30.53 -26.56
C SER A 65 -16.29 -30.72 -27.62
N HIS A 66 -15.70 -29.62 -28.07
CA HIS A 66 -14.59 -29.65 -29.04
C HIS A 66 -13.24 -30.05 -28.44
N ARG A 67 -13.08 -29.94 -27.11
CA ARG A 67 -11.83 -30.21 -26.42
C ARG A 67 -11.58 -31.71 -26.27
N GLU A 68 -10.37 -32.15 -26.58
CA GLU A 68 -9.94 -33.54 -26.36
C GLU A 68 -9.87 -33.87 -24.85
N PRO A 69 -10.15 -35.13 -24.44
CA PRO A 69 -9.94 -35.60 -23.08
C PRO A 69 -8.52 -35.32 -22.59
N TYR A 70 -8.41 -34.85 -21.36
CA TYR A 70 -7.10 -34.75 -20.70
C TYR A 70 -6.54 -36.14 -20.41
N PRO A 71 -5.21 -36.29 -20.33
CA PRO A 71 -4.59 -37.52 -19.85
C PRO A 71 -5.20 -37.90 -18.50
N THR A 72 -5.77 -39.10 -18.39
CA THR A 72 -6.22 -39.62 -17.10
C THR A 72 -5.02 -40.14 -16.35
N VAL A 73 -4.90 -39.75 -15.08
CA VAL A 73 -3.94 -40.36 -14.15
C VAL A 73 -4.26 -41.85 -14.04
N SER A 74 -3.24 -42.69 -13.94
CA SER A 74 -3.46 -44.12 -13.73
C SER A 74 -4.08 -44.38 -12.34
N PRO A 75 -4.81 -45.49 -12.13
CA PRO A 75 -5.37 -45.83 -10.82
C PRO A 75 -4.32 -45.87 -9.71
N ASP A 76 -3.10 -46.33 -10.02
CA ASP A 76 -1.98 -46.38 -9.07
C ASP A 76 -1.49 -44.97 -8.69
N GLU A 77 -1.44 -44.05 -9.65
CA GLU A 77 -1.07 -42.64 -9.40
C GLU A 77 -2.16 -41.89 -8.64
N GLU A 78 -3.43 -42.20 -8.90
CA GLU A 78 -4.57 -41.66 -8.15
C GLU A 78 -4.54 -42.17 -6.71
N GLU A 79 -4.29 -43.47 -6.50
CA GLU A 79 -4.14 -44.06 -5.16
C GLU A 79 -2.94 -43.47 -4.38
N ASP A 80 -1.78 -43.27 -5.03
CA ASP A 80 -0.63 -42.56 -4.43
C ASP A 80 -1.00 -41.12 -4.06
N ALA A 81 -1.64 -40.38 -4.97
CA ALA A 81 -2.01 -38.99 -4.74
C ALA A 81 -3.05 -38.82 -3.61
N LEU A 82 -3.89 -39.83 -3.39
CA LEU A 82 -4.85 -39.89 -2.29
C LEU A 82 -4.18 -40.32 -0.96
N SER A 83 -3.28 -41.31 -1.01
CA SER A 83 -2.60 -41.86 0.16
C SER A 83 -1.45 -40.97 0.66
N ASN A 84 -0.88 -40.15 -0.23
CA ASN A 84 0.23 -39.24 0.02
C ASN A 84 -0.06 -37.84 -0.56
N PRO A 85 -0.87 -37.02 0.14
CA PRO A 85 -1.38 -35.77 -0.39
C PRO A 85 -0.27 -34.75 -0.71
N LYS A 86 -0.25 -34.23 -1.94
CA LYS A 86 0.70 -33.18 -2.38
C LYS A 86 0.00 -31.83 -2.44
N VAL A 87 0.59 -30.79 -1.83
CA VAL A 87 0.05 -29.43 -1.86
C VAL A 87 0.12 -28.88 -3.29
N LEU A 88 -1.02 -28.45 -3.81
CA LEU A 88 -1.20 -27.80 -5.10
C LEU A 88 -1.29 -26.27 -4.98
N CYS A 89 -1.84 -25.75 -3.87
CA CYS A 89 -1.90 -24.31 -3.60
C CYS A 89 -1.32 -23.96 -2.23
N HIS A 90 -0.25 -23.16 -2.22
CA HIS A 90 0.40 -22.74 -0.97
C HIS A 90 -0.42 -21.76 -0.12
N ASN A 91 -1.37 -21.04 -0.70
CA ASN A 91 -2.10 -20.00 0.03
C ASN A 91 -3.25 -20.57 0.87
N CYS A 92 -3.93 -21.61 0.38
CA CYS A 92 -5.07 -22.23 1.09
C CYS A 92 -4.83 -23.68 1.50
N GLY A 93 -3.67 -24.26 1.16
CA GLY A 93 -3.35 -25.66 1.45
C GLY A 93 -4.06 -26.68 0.56
N TRP A 94 -4.72 -26.24 -0.53
CA TRP A 94 -5.34 -27.12 -1.52
C TRP A 94 -4.36 -28.18 -1.97
N ASN A 95 -4.77 -29.45 -1.96
CA ASN A 95 -3.88 -30.58 -2.24
C ASN A 95 -4.55 -31.59 -3.18
N THR A 96 -3.80 -32.63 -3.57
CA THR A 96 -4.26 -33.67 -4.50
C THR A 96 -5.50 -34.42 -4.02
N VAL A 97 -5.69 -34.62 -2.71
CA VAL A 97 -6.92 -35.23 -2.17
C VAL A 97 -8.12 -34.33 -2.42
N ASN A 98 -7.98 -33.02 -2.19
CA ASN A 98 -9.06 -32.08 -2.45
C ASN A 98 -9.44 -32.01 -3.94
N GLU A 99 -8.47 -32.18 -4.83
CA GLU A 99 -8.69 -32.15 -6.27
C GLU A 99 -9.34 -33.43 -6.80
N LEU A 100 -8.94 -34.60 -6.28
CA LEU A 100 -9.34 -35.91 -6.80
C LEU A 100 -10.62 -36.47 -6.15
N ASN A 101 -10.90 -36.12 -4.90
CA ASN A 101 -12.12 -36.59 -4.25
C ASN A 101 -13.36 -35.93 -4.86
N CYS A 102 -14.48 -36.65 -4.81
CA CYS A 102 -15.77 -36.28 -5.39
C CYS A 102 -16.46 -35.03 -4.77
N GLU A 103 -15.76 -34.32 -3.89
CA GLU A 103 -16.20 -33.06 -3.27
C GLU A 103 -15.75 -31.88 -4.14
N GLY A 104 -16.29 -31.78 -5.35
CA GLY A 104 -15.93 -30.74 -6.32
C GLY A 104 -16.17 -29.33 -5.77
N TYR A 105 -15.09 -28.60 -5.49
CA TYR A 105 -15.15 -27.20 -5.03
C TYR A 105 -14.32 -26.30 -5.94
N THR A 106 -14.93 -25.20 -6.35
CA THR A 106 -14.24 -24.11 -7.03
C THR A 106 -14.37 -22.86 -6.17
N SER A 107 -13.24 -22.25 -5.81
CA SER A 107 -13.27 -21.06 -4.95
C SER A 107 -13.98 -19.89 -5.65
N ARG A 108 -15.04 -19.40 -5.02
CA ARG A 108 -15.73 -18.15 -5.38
C ARG A 108 -15.02 -16.92 -4.81
N VAL A 109 -14.11 -17.15 -3.85
CA VAL A 109 -13.30 -16.12 -3.23
C VAL A 109 -12.00 -15.99 -4.02
N LYS A 110 -11.68 -14.78 -4.46
CA LYS A 110 -10.49 -14.52 -5.29
C LYS A 110 -9.63 -13.44 -4.66
N VAL A 111 -8.32 -13.55 -4.76
CA VAL A 111 -7.42 -12.46 -4.37
C VAL A 111 -7.61 -11.32 -5.37
N ALA A 112 -8.14 -10.18 -4.90
CA ALA A 112 -8.29 -8.97 -5.70
C ALA A 112 -7.03 -8.09 -5.63
N TYR A 113 -6.35 -8.10 -4.47
CA TYR A 113 -5.19 -7.26 -4.23
C TYR A 113 -4.25 -7.91 -3.22
N LEU A 114 -2.95 -7.69 -3.40
CA LEU A 114 -1.88 -8.15 -2.51
C LEU A 114 -0.97 -6.97 -2.17
N ARG A 115 -0.59 -6.85 -0.90
CA ARG A 115 0.44 -5.91 -0.45
C ARG A 115 1.19 -6.52 0.72
N ASN A 116 2.49 -6.75 0.55
CA ASN A 116 3.35 -7.42 1.54
C ASN A 116 2.73 -8.72 2.09
N ASN A 117 2.31 -8.72 3.36
CA ASN A 117 1.71 -9.86 4.06
C ASN A 117 0.20 -9.69 4.30
N SER A 118 -0.45 -8.93 3.42
CA SER A 118 -1.88 -8.65 3.50
C SER A 118 -2.55 -8.85 2.14
N ALA A 119 -3.82 -9.18 2.15
CA ALA A 119 -4.61 -9.43 0.96
C ALA A 119 -6.01 -8.83 1.07
N ILE A 120 -6.57 -8.37 -0.05
CA ILE A 120 -8.00 -8.15 -0.18
C ILE A 120 -8.55 -9.28 -1.05
N TRP A 121 -9.49 -10.01 -0.48
CA TRP A 121 -10.23 -11.07 -1.11
C TRP A 121 -11.59 -10.57 -1.57
N ASP A 122 -11.84 -10.74 -2.86
CA ASP A 122 -13.14 -10.58 -3.47
C ASP A 122 -14.06 -11.71 -2.98
N LEU A 123 -15.17 -11.37 -2.33
CA LEU A 123 -16.20 -12.33 -1.89
C LEU A 123 -17.32 -12.52 -2.93
N GLY A 124 -17.01 -12.24 -4.19
CA GLY A 124 -17.88 -12.35 -5.35
C GLY A 124 -17.81 -11.07 -6.17
N PRO A 125 -17.57 -11.15 -7.49
CA PRO A 125 -17.19 -9.98 -8.31
C PRO A 125 -18.22 -8.83 -8.30
N ASN A 126 -19.47 -9.12 -7.96
CA ASN A 126 -20.57 -8.15 -7.83
C ASN A 126 -21.18 -8.12 -6.41
N GLY A 127 -20.57 -8.81 -5.46
CA GLY A 127 -21.02 -8.86 -4.07
C GLY A 127 -20.73 -7.55 -3.35
N PRO A 128 -21.54 -7.17 -2.35
CA PRO A 128 -21.37 -5.90 -1.64
C PRO A 128 -20.17 -5.90 -0.68
N TRP A 129 -19.53 -7.05 -0.44
CA TRP A 129 -18.50 -7.22 0.58
C TRP A 129 -17.17 -7.70 0.00
N MET A 130 -16.08 -7.30 0.66
CA MET A 130 -14.72 -7.80 0.47
C MET A 130 -14.14 -8.17 1.83
N LEU A 131 -13.20 -9.11 1.85
CA LEU A 131 -12.50 -9.51 3.06
C LEU A 131 -11.06 -9.03 2.98
N ARG A 132 -10.62 -8.23 3.93
CA ARG A 132 -9.22 -7.84 4.10
C ARG A 132 -8.59 -8.74 5.16
N ASP A 133 -7.48 -9.36 4.80
CA ASP A 133 -6.59 -10.18 5.63
C ASP A 133 -5.35 -9.33 5.91
N GLU A 134 -5.14 -8.96 7.17
CA GLU A 134 -4.20 -7.91 7.58
C GLU A 134 -3.42 -8.26 8.86
N THR A 135 -2.15 -7.86 8.92
CA THR A 135 -1.34 -7.96 10.14
C THR A 135 -1.79 -6.96 11.19
N ASN A 136 -1.83 -7.32 12.47
CA ASN A 136 -2.16 -6.40 13.57
C ASN A 136 -0.87 -5.99 14.31
N ASN A 137 -0.14 -5.02 13.75
CA ASN A 137 1.01 -4.39 14.42
C ASN A 137 0.83 -2.86 14.51
N SER A 138 1.70 -2.18 15.26
CA SER A 138 1.62 -0.73 15.53
C SER A 138 1.78 0.13 14.26
N THR A 139 2.44 -0.41 13.24
CA THR A 139 2.71 0.27 11.96
C THR A 139 1.75 -0.13 10.86
N ASP A 140 0.75 -0.97 11.16
CA ASP A 140 -0.18 -1.42 10.14
C ASP A 140 -1.12 -0.30 9.70
N VAL A 141 -1.01 0.01 8.42
CA VAL A 141 -1.79 1.02 7.72
C VAL A 141 -3.29 0.69 7.72
N PHE A 142 -3.65 -0.59 7.68
CA PHE A 142 -5.05 -1.00 7.65
C PHE A 142 -5.72 -0.97 9.03
N LYS A 143 -4.97 -1.31 10.09
CA LYS A 143 -5.36 -1.03 11.48
C LYS A 143 -5.76 0.43 11.67
N LYS A 144 -4.94 1.33 11.13
CA LYS A 144 -5.15 2.78 11.20
C LYS A 144 -6.39 3.23 10.42
N ASP A 145 -6.54 2.80 9.16
CA ASP A 145 -7.74 3.07 8.34
C ASP A 145 -9.03 2.68 9.07
N TYR A 146 -9.12 1.45 9.60
CA TYR A 146 -10.28 0.99 10.35
C TYR A 146 -10.56 1.88 11.57
N THR A 147 -9.54 2.16 12.38
CA THR A 147 -9.68 2.90 13.64
C THR A 147 -10.20 4.32 13.38
N VAL A 148 -9.65 4.99 12.35
CA VAL A 148 -10.09 6.33 11.92
C VAL A 148 -11.52 6.31 11.41
N GLN A 149 -11.90 5.34 10.59
CA GLN A 149 -13.28 5.26 10.11
C GLN A 149 -14.28 4.99 11.24
N GLN A 150 -13.96 4.11 12.20
CA GLN A 150 -14.82 3.89 13.37
C GLN A 150 -14.93 5.12 14.27
N PHE A 151 -13.87 5.92 14.37
CA PHE A 151 -13.88 7.20 15.07
C PHE A 151 -14.78 8.22 14.34
N LEU A 152 -14.58 8.40 13.03
CA LEU A 152 -15.38 9.32 12.21
C LEU A 152 -16.87 8.96 12.18
N ARG A 153 -17.23 7.67 12.11
CA ARG A 153 -18.65 7.26 12.18
C ARG A 153 -19.32 7.68 13.48
N ARG A 154 -18.56 7.78 14.58
CA ARG A 154 -19.09 8.24 15.88
C ARG A 154 -19.18 9.76 15.95
N GLU A 155 -18.12 10.45 15.55
CA GLU A 155 -18.01 11.91 15.70
C GLU A 155 -18.73 12.70 14.61
N LYS A 156 -18.74 12.18 13.37
CA LYS A 156 -19.32 12.82 12.17
C LYS A 156 -19.99 11.78 11.27
N PRO A 157 -21.17 11.26 11.65
CA PRO A 157 -21.88 10.21 10.91
C PRO A 157 -22.25 10.56 9.45
N SER A 158 -22.24 11.84 9.10
CA SER A 158 -22.53 12.35 7.75
C SER A 158 -21.34 12.28 6.79
N VAL A 159 -20.14 11.97 7.27
CA VAL A 159 -18.99 11.71 6.39
C VAL A 159 -19.22 10.39 5.66
N PRO A 160 -19.15 10.36 4.31
CA PRO A 160 -19.43 9.16 3.53
C PRO A 160 -18.28 8.17 3.68
N LEU A 161 -18.50 7.11 4.45
CA LEU A 161 -17.53 6.06 4.73
C LEU A 161 -18.09 4.71 4.27
N VAL A 162 -17.21 3.78 3.91
CA VAL A 162 -17.63 2.38 3.68
C VAL A 162 -17.94 1.72 5.02
N GLU A 163 -18.75 0.67 5.04
CA GLU A 163 -19.00 -0.12 6.26
C GLU A 163 -17.87 -1.13 6.50
N MET A 164 -17.51 -1.38 7.77
CA MET A 164 -16.44 -2.32 8.13
C MET A 164 -16.74 -3.05 9.44
N HIS A 165 -16.50 -4.37 9.44
CA HIS A 165 -16.60 -5.27 10.58
C HIS A 165 -15.28 -6.02 10.74
N ARG A 166 -14.63 -5.87 11.89
CA ARG A 166 -13.34 -6.51 12.19
C ARG A 166 -13.53 -7.73 13.08
N PHE A 167 -12.74 -8.77 12.79
CA PHE A 167 -12.68 -10.03 13.50
C PHE A 167 -11.24 -10.29 13.96
N GLY A 168 -11.10 -10.65 15.24
CA GLY A 168 -9.83 -10.85 15.92
C GLY A 168 -9.78 -10.10 17.25
N GLY A 169 -9.04 -10.63 18.21
CA GLY A 169 -8.78 -10.00 19.51
C GLY A 169 -7.68 -8.94 19.41
N ASP A 170 -7.63 -8.03 20.39
CA ASP A 170 -6.67 -6.92 20.39
C ASP A 170 -5.20 -7.38 20.36
N SER A 171 -4.92 -8.55 20.95
CA SER A 171 -3.60 -9.18 21.02
C SER A 171 -3.28 -10.15 19.88
N ASP A 172 -4.22 -10.40 18.97
CA ASP A 172 -3.98 -11.32 17.85
C ASP A 172 -2.98 -10.69 16.87
N GLU A 173 -2.10 -11.48 16.26
CA GLU A 173 -1.07 -10.97 15.34
C GLU A 173 -1.64 -10.58 13.97
N PHE A 174 -2.87 -10.98 13.67
CA PHE A 174 -3.59 -10.73 12.43
C PHE A 174 -5.06 -10.49 12.71
N HIS A 175 -5.70 -9.69 11.86
CA HIS A 175 -7.13 -9.42 11.87
C HIS A 175 -7.73 -9.73 10.51
N PHE A 176 -9.04 -9.96 10.50
CA PHE A 176 -9.82 -9.99 9.29
C PHE A 176 -10.84 -8.86 9.34
N THR A 177 -10.90 -8.05 8.28
CA THR A 177 -11.88 -6.96 8.17
C THR A 177 -12.79 -7.21 6.98
N LEU A 178 -14.06 -7.49 7.24
CA LEU A 178 -15.11 -7.52 6.23
C LEU A 178 -15.55 -6.08 5.94
N MET A 179 -15.40 -5.63 4.70
CA MET A 179 -15.70 -4.25 4.31
C MET A 179 -16.64 -4.16 3.11
N ALA A 180 -17.52 -3.16 3.14
CA ALA A 180 -18.43 -2.91 2.05
C ALA A 180 -17.69 -2.29 0.86
N ARG A 181 -18.12 -2.64 -0.35
CA ARG A 181 -17.69 -1.94 -1.57
C ARG A 181 -18.27 -0.54 -1.59
N ALA A 182 -17.43 0.44 -1.86
CA ALA A 182 -17.90 1.79 -2.14
C ALA A 182 -18.81 1.78 -3.38
N LYS A 183 -19.94 2.52 -3.32
CA LYS A 183 -20.92 2.57 -4.41
C LYS A 183 -20.42 3.49 -5.53
N GLY A 184 -20.67 3.13 -6.78
CA GLY A 184 -20.31 3.93 -7.94
C GLY A 184 -18.85 3.76 -8.35
N SER A 185 -18.24 4.82 -8.89
CA SER A 185 -16.90 4.79 -9.47
C SER A 185 -15.97 5.75 -8.74
N THR A 186 -14.66 5.50 -8.80
CA THR A 186 -13.67 6.49 -8.34
C THR A 186 -13.80 7.76 -9.18
N LEU A 187 -13.62 8.92 -8.56
CA LEU A 187 -13.65 10.20 -9.25
C LEU A 187 -12.62 10.25 -10.37
N ASP A 188 -11.45 9.65 -10.15
CA ASP A 188 -10.36 9.55 -11.13
C ASP A 188 -10.81 8.86 -12.42
N SER A 189 -11.51 7.71 -12.29
CA SER A 189 -11.94 6.90 -13.44
C SER A 189 -12.95 7.59 -14.35
N ILE A 190 -13.75 8.52 -13.81
CA ILE A 190 -14.80 9.20 -14.57
C ILE A 190 -14.50 10.69 -14.82
N TRP A 191 -13.41 11.23 -14.27
CA TRP A 191 -13.10 12.67 -14.29
C TRP A 191 -13.16 13.30 -15.68
N SER A 192 -12.63 12.60 -16.68
CA SER A 192 -12.61 13.04 -18.08
C SER A 192 -13.99 13.05 -18.74
N THR A 193 -14.97 12.35 -18.18
CA THR A 193 -16.33 12.25 -18.71
C THR A 193 -17.28 13.28 -18.11
N LEU A 194 -16.90 13.91 -16.99
CA LEU A 194 -17.71 14.88 -16.28
C LEU A 194 -17.70 16.25 -16.95
N THR A 195 -18.83 16.95 -16.92
CA THR A 195 -18.91 18.37 -17.29
C THR A 195 -18.26 19.25 -16.23
N GLU A 196 -17.87 20.48 -16.58
CA GLU A 196 -17.30 21.44 -15.60
C GLU A 196 -18.27 21.74 -14.44
N GLN A 197 -19.58 21.77 -14.70
CA GLN A 197 -20.58 21.93 -13.64
C GLN A 197 -20.60 20.73 -12.70
N GLN A 198 -20.55 19.50 -13.23
CA GLN A 198 -20.52 18.29 -12.40
C GLN A 198 -19.25 18.21 -11.57
N LYS A 199 -18.10 18.57 -12.14
CA LYS A 199 -16.84 18.67 -11.40
C LYS A 199 -17.00 19.66 -10.25
N SER A 200 -17.47 20.88 -10.53
CA SER A 200 -17.71 21.92 -9.52
C SER A 200 -18.63 21.43 -8.39
N ASP A 201 -19.75 20.79 -8.74
CA ASP A 201 -20.71 20.25 -7.77
C ASP A 201 -20.08 19.20 -6.84
N ILE A 202 -19.31 18.24 -7.39
CA ILE A 202 -18.62 17.20 -6.62
C ILE A 202 -17.57 17.79 -5.67
N LEU A 203 -16.86 18.83 -6.12
CA LEU A 203 -15.83 19.48 -5.32
C LEU A 203 -16.42 20.32 -4.18
N GLN A 204 -17.59 20.92 -4.41
CA GLN A 204 -18.36 21.59 -3.38
C GLN A 204 -18.86 20.57 -2.33
N ASP A 205 -19.36 19.41 -2.78
CA ASP A 205 -19.75 18.30 -1.90
C ASP A 205 -18.55 17.81 -1.05
N LEU A 206 -17.37 17.66 -1.68
CA LEU A 206 -16.13 17.31 -0.98
C LEU A 206 -15.76 18.37 0.07
N ALA A 207 -15.86 19.65 -0.27
CA ALA A 207 -15.56 20.77 0.63
C ALA A 207 -16.40 20.70 1.90
N GLU A 208 -17.67 20.39 1.75
CA GLU A 208 -18.62 20.27 2.86
C GLU A 208 -18.28 19.09 3.77
N HIS A 209 -17.86 17.95 3.23
CA HIS A 209 -17.39 16.83 4.03
C HIS A 209 -16.06 17.12 4.73
N VAL A 210 -15.09 17.70 4.03
CA VAL A 210 -13.79 18.07 4.61
C VAL A 210 -13.96 19.04 5.78
N LYS A 211 -14.85 20.01 5.63
CA LYS A 211 -15.21 20.95 6.70
C LYS A 211 -15.75 20.23 7.95
N GLN A 212 -16.49 19.14 7.80
CA GLN A 212 -17.09 18.42 8.92
C GLN A 212 -16.02 17.72 9.78
N TRP A 213 -15.13 16.93 9.19
CA TRP A 213 -14.12 16.22 9.99
C TRP A 213 -13.02 17.14 10.52
N ARG A 214 -12.72 18.24 9.83
CA ARG A 214 -11.76 19.25 10.32
C ARG A 214 -12.28 20.08 11.49
N GLN A 215 -13.56 19.95 11.85
CA GLN A 215 -14.06 20.50 13.12
C GLN A 215 -13.57 19.70 14.33
N ILE A 216 -13.10 18.47 14.12
CA ILE A 216 -12.55 17.65 15.18
C ILE A 216 -11.10 18.08 15.38
N THR A 217 -10.79 18.56 16.58
CA THR A 217 -9.46 19.07 16.91
C THR A 217 -8.89 18.45 18.18
N ARG A 218 -7.57 18.52 18.28
CA ARG A 218 -6.79 18.10 19.45
C ARG A 218 -5.78 19.17 19.85
N PRO A 219 -5.42 19.23 21.15
CA PRO A 219 -4.39 20.14 21.64
C PRO A 219 -2.97 19.73 21.21
N GLN A 220 -2.78 18.47 20.79
CA GLN A 220 -1.51 17.90 20.37
C GLN A 220 -1.67 17.06 19.09
N MET A 221 -0.55 16.80 18.41
CA MET A 221 -0.49 15.81 17.33
C MET A 221 -0.57 14.40 17.90
N GLU A 222 -1.46 13.58 17.34
CA GLU A 222 -1.70 12.20 17.75
C GLU A 222 -2.54 11.46 16.70
N ASN A 223 -2.55 10.12 16.76
CA ASN A 223 -3.54 9.30 16.08
C ASN A 223 -4.91 9.44 16.77
N VAL A 224 -5.98 8.95 16.13
CA VAL A 224 -7.36 9.05 16.66
C VAL A 224 -7.60 8.29 17.97
N ASP A 225 -6.77 7.30 18.25
CA ASP A 225 -6.75 6.51 19.49
C ASP A 225 -5.83 7.12 20.57
N GLY A 226 -5.20 8.27 20.30
CA GLY A 226 -4.27 8.95 21.19
C GLY A 226 -2.84 8.43 21.12
N SER A 227 -2.55 7.44 20.26
CA SER A 227 -1.17 6.96 20.09
C SER A 227 -0.31 7.97 19.34
N GLU A 228 1.01 7.82 19.47
CA GLU A 228 1.98 8.69 18.79
C GLU A 228 1.86 8.60 17.26
N LEU A 229 1.88 9.76 16.59
CA LEU A 229 1.69 9.90 15.16
C LEU A 229 3.03 9.80 14.41
N ARG A 230 2.99 9.23 13.21
CA ARG A 230 4.15 9.18 12.30
C ARG A 230 4.01 10.20 11.18
N ASP A 231 5.13 10.81 10.84
CA ASP A 231 5.24 11.88 9.86
C ASP A 231 5.23 11.32 8.43
N ALA A 232 4.04 11.28 7.84
CA ALA A 232 3.86 10.88 6.45
C ALA A 232 4.25 11.98 5.43
N TYR A 233 4.79 13.14 5.84
CA TYR A 233 5.08 14.26 4.95
C TYR A 233 6.56 14.62 4.82
N ILE A 234 7.23 14.96 5.93
CA ILE A 234 8.65 15.39 5.92
C ILE A 234 9.54 14.16 6.09
N GLY A 235 9.46 13.51 7.25
CA GLY A 235 10.17 12.33 7.69
C GLY A 235 9.67 11.02 7.09
N ASN A 236 9.56 10.99 5.76
CA ASN A 236 8.93 9.91 5.01
C ASN A 236 9.90 9.25 4.02
N CYS A 237 10.33 8.02 4.31
CA CYS A 237 11.20 7.25 3.41
C CYS A 237 10.43 6.34 2.42
N THR A 238 9.29 5.77 2.83
CA THR A 238 8.60 4.67 2.11
C THR A 238 7.14 4.95 1.75
N GLY A 239 6.62 6.12 2.08
CA GLY A 239 5.24 6.55 1.85
C GLY A 239 4.41 6.76 3.11
N TYR A 240 4.69 6.01 4.20
CA TYR A 240 3.81 5.87 5.38
C TYR A 240 4.31 6.56 6.65
N GLY A 241 5.44 7.26 6.55
CA GLY A 241 6.08 7.98 7.66
C GLY A 241 6.99 7.11 8.52
N CYS A 242 8.25 7.53 8.62
CA CYS A 242 9.30 6.81 9.32
C CYS A 242 9.63 7.47 10.67
N ILE A 243 9.50 8.79 10.73
CA ILE A 243 9.79 9.60 11.91
C ILE A 243 8.52 9.85 12.70
N LYS A 244 8.63 9.89 14.03
CA LYS A 244 7.54 10.27 14.93
C LYS A 244 7.36 11.79 14.93
N THR A 245 6.12 12.28 14.96
CA THR A 245 5.86 13.72 15.01
C THR A 245 6.03 14.31 16.41
N GLY A 246 6.02 13.49 17.46
CA GLY A 246 5.80 14.01 18.82
C GLY A 246 4.44 14.72 18.95
N HIS A 247 4.27 15.52 20.00
CA HIS A 247 3.03 16.20 20.35
C HIS A 247 2.83 17.57 19.69
N ASN A 248 3.90 18.19 19.19
CA ASN A 248 3.88 19.54 18.63
C ASN A 248 5.01 19.76 17.62
N GLU A 249 5.05 20.91 16.94
CA GLU A 249 6.06 21.16 15.91
C GLU A 249 7.49 21.20 16.46
N GLU A 250 7.70 21.58 17.72
CA GLU A 250 9.02 21.59 18.35
C GLU A 250 9.55 20.15 18.47
N GLU A 251 8.78 19.25 19.10
CA GLU A 251 9.13 17.83 19.20
C GLU A 251 9.29 17.17 17.83
N TRP A 252 8.44 17.54 16.87
CA TRP A 252 8.54 17.06 15.50
C TRP A 252 9.89 17.42 14.87
N LEU A 253 10.28 18.69 14.99
CA LEU A 253 11.54 19.17 14.44
C LEU A 253 12.74 18.62 15.19
N GLU A 254 12.63 18.34 16.50
CA GLU A 254 13.65 17.60 17.25
C GLU A 254 13.84 16.20 16.67
N ASN A 255 12.75 15.46 16.43
CA ASN A 255 12.84 14.12 15.84
C ASN A 255 13.40 14.12 14.41
N LEU A 256 13.25 15.22 13.66
CA LEU A 256 13.84 15.41 12.34
C LEU A 256 15.31 15.85 12.38
N THR A 257 15.79 16.38 13.51
CA THR A 257 17.10 17.05 13.65
C THR A 257 18.29 16.17 13.27
N PRO A 258 18.35 14.86 13.61
CA PRO A 258 19.46 14.00 13.21
C PRO A 258 19.71 14.01 11.69
N ALA A 259 18.67 13.79 10.89
CA ALA A 259 18.75 13.86 9.43
C ALA A 259 19.04 15.27 8.89
N LEU A 260 18.46 16.32 9.49
CA LEU A 260 18.76 17.70 9.11
C LEU A 260 20.26 18.00 9.28
N ARG A 261 20.83 17.65 10.43
CA ARG A 261 22.26 17.82 10.71
C ARG A 261 23.10 16.98 9.75
N LYS A 262 22.74 15.71 9.57
CA LYS A 262 23.44 14.82 8.62
C LYS A 262 23.50 15.42 7.22
N SER A 263 22.38 15.94 6.71
CA SER A 263 22.34 16.59 5.40
C SER A 263 23.31 17.77 5.29
N LEU A 264 23.29 18.67 6.26
CA LEU A 264 24.12 19.88 6.19
C LEU A 264 25.62 19.56 6.28
N LEU A 265 25.98 18.60 7.14
CA LEU A 265 27.36 18.15 7.28
C LEU A 265 27.82 17.36 6.05
N LEU A 266 26.96 16.53 5.46
CA LEU A 266 27.26 15.77 4.25
C LEU A 266 27.49 16.70 3.05
N ASP A 267 26.67 17.73 2.91
CA ASP A 267 26.84 18.78 1.91
C ASP A 267 28.23 19.43 2.00
N ASN A 268 28.66 19.83 3.19
CA ASN A 268 29.98 20.41 3.43
C ASN A 268 31.09 19.39 3.20
N TRP A 269 30.89 18.14 3.63
CA TRP A 269 31.84 17.05 3.47
C TRP A 269 32.24 16.86 2.01
N TYR A 270 31.29 16.86 1.08
CA TYR A 270 31.62 16.73 -0.34
C TYR A 270 32.13 18.02 -0.97
N LYS A 271 31.55 19.18 -0.64
CA LYS A 271 31.95 20.47 -1.21
C LYS A 271 33.41 20.81 -0.89
N GLU A 272 33.82 20.59 0.35
CA GLU A 272 35.12 21.01 0.88
C GLU A 272 36.11 19.83 1.03
N LYS A 273 35.76 18.64 0.52
CA LYS A 273 36.59 17.42 0.62
C LYS A 273 36.93 17.09 2.08
N GLY A 274 35.90 16.97 2.92
CA GLY A 274 36.00 16.74 4.36
C GLY A 274 36.85 15.53 4.77
N TRP A 275 37.09 14.58 3.87
CA TRP A 275 38.03 13.50 4.10
C TRP A 275 39.49 13.96 4.28
N ASN A 276 39.85 15.18 3.86
CA ASN A 276 41.16 15.81 4.06
C ASN A 276 41.15 16.92 5.13
N ALA A 277 39.99 17.25 5.70
CA ALA A 277 39.87 18.29 6.71
C ALA A 277 40.32 17.79 8.09
N ASP A 278 40.69 18.73 8.96
CA ASP A 278 41.02 18.46 10.35
C ASP A 278 39.80 18.67 11.28
N GLN A 279 39.98 18.32 12.56
CA GLN A 279 38.93 18.41 13.57
C GLN A 279 38.39 19.84 13.75
N SER A 280 39.22 20.87 13.60
CA SER A 280 38.79 22.26 13.81
C SER A 280 37.80 22.71 12.72
N ILE A 281 38.01 22.26 11.48
CA ILE A 281 37.08 22.51 10.37
C ILE A 281 35.77 21.75 10.61
N TRP A 282 35.85 20.49 11.02
CA TRP A 282 34.67 19.69 11.35
C TRP A 282 33.83 20.32 12.47
N ASP A 283 34.47 20.76 13.55
CA ASP A 283 33.79 21.43 14.66
C ASP A 283 33.11 22.73 14.21
N SER A 284 33.75 23.50 13.31
CA SER A 284 33.16 24.70 12.70
C SER A 284 31.89 24.36 11.89
N TRP A 285 31.89 23.28 11.11
CA TRP A 285 30.71 22.86 10.36
C TRP A 285 29.54 22.44 11.25
N VAL A 286 29.80 21.81 12.40
CA VAL A 286 28.75 21.47 13.38
C VAL A 286 28.09 22.72 13.90
N VAL A 287 28.86 23.74 14.30
CA VAL A 287 28.33 25.03 14.77
C VAL A 287 27.48 25.71 13.69
N GLU A 288 27.95 25.73 12.45
CA GLU A 288 27.19 26.31 11.32
C GLU A 288 25.90 25.53 11.02
N ALA A 289 25.95 24.20 11.06
CA ALA A 289 24.80 23.34 10.86
C ALA A 289 23.75 23.57 11.95
N ASP A 290 24.13 23.59 13.22
CA ASP A 290 23.21 23.83 14.33
C ASP A 290 22.59 25.24 14.28
N LYS A 291 23.37 26.26 13.88
CA LYS A 291 22.82 27.60 13.64
C LYS A 291 21.76 27.60 12.54
N LYS A 292 22.00 26.87 11.45
CA LYS A 292 21.04 26.76 10.35
C LYS A 292 19.80 25.94 10.74
N ILE A 293 19.97 24.88 11.53
CA ILE A 293 18.84 24.10 12.08
C ILE A 293 18.00 24.97 13.02
N ALA A 294 18.64 25.75 13.90
CA ALA A 294 17.93 26.68 14.77
C ALA A 294 17.11 27.71 13.96
N GLN A 295 17.65 28.21 12.85
CA GLN A 295 16.92 29.09 11.93
C GLN A 295 15.74 28.36 11.27
N LEU A 296 15.95 27.15 10.74
CA LEU A 296 14.89 26.33 10.16
C LEU A 296 13.75 26.06 11.15
N LYS A 297 14.09 25.80 12.43
CA LYS A 297 13.11 25.61 13.50
C LYS A 297 12.35 26.89 13.83
N ALA A 298 13.06 28.02 13.90
CA ALA A 298 12.44 29.32 14.17
C ALA A 298 11.50 29.78 13.05
N ASP A 299 11.81 29.46 11.80
CA ASP A 299 11.00 29.80 10.63
C ASP A 299 9.82 28.84 10.41
N PHE A 300 9.80 27.70 11.10
CA PHE A 300 8.77 26.68 10.90
C PHE A 300 7.40 27.16 11.40
N PRO A 301 6.34 26.99 10.60
CA PRO A 301 5.04 27.54 10.94
C PRO A 301 4.39 26.75 12.08
N ARG A 302 3.70 27.49 12.95
CA ARG A 302 2.80 26.88 13.95
C ARG A 302 1.57 26.29 13.27
N GLY A 303 1.11 25.16 13.80
CA GLY A 303 0.06 24.32 13.22
C GLY A 303 -1.12 24.05 14.14
N GLY A 304 -1.02 24.37 15.43
CA GLY A 304 -2.12 24.24 16.40
C GLY A 304 -3.28 25.25 16.17
N PRO A 305 -4.53 24.89 16.52
CA PRO A 305 -4.97 23.57 16.99
C PRO A 305 -4.88 22.52 15.88
N TYR A 306 -4.52 21.29 16.25
CA TYR A 306 -4.34 20.20 15.29
C TYR A 306 -5.69 19.65 14.87
N VAL A 307 -5.87 19.42 13.57
CA VAL A 307 -7.15 19.03 12.97
C VAL A 307 -7.03 17.63 12.39
N LEU A 308 -8.14 16.89 12.41
CA LEU A 308 -8.18 15.60 11.71
C LEU A 308 -7.93 15.83 10.21
N THR A 309 -6.88 15.20 9.71
CA THR A 309 -6.37 15.28 8.33
C THR A 309 -6.41 13.87 7.74
N HIS A 310 -6.82 13.73 6.47
CA HIS A 310 -6.88 12.46 5.74
C HIS A 310 -5.46 11.99 5.36
N GLY A 311 -4.61 12.90 4.88
CA GLY A 311 -3.19 12.64 4.61
C GLY A 311 -2.90 12.03 3.23
N ASP A 312 -3.88 11.37 2.59
CA ASP A 312 -3.78 10.94 1.18
C ASP A 312 -5.04 11.21 0.35
N LEU A 313 -5.58 12.43 0.43
CA LEU A 313 -6.79 12.78 -0.30
C LEU A 313 -6.50 13.02 -1.79
N HIS A 314 -6.97 12.12 -2.65
CA HIS A 314 -6.88 12.27 -4.11
C HIS A 314 -8.07 11.57 -4.80
N MET A 315 -8.24 11.80 -6.10
CA MET A 315 -9.42 11.33 -6.85
C MET A 315 -9.62 9.80 -6.89
N GLY A 316 -8.58 9.02 -6.60
CA GLY A 316 -8.65 7.56 -6.50
C GLY A 316 -9.32 7.08 -5.21
N ASN A 317 -9.25 7.90 -4.16
CA ASN A 317 -9.78 7.60 -2.83
C ASN A 317 -11.18 8.20 -2.60
N ILE A 318 -11.75 8.84 -3.63
CA ILE A 318 -13.09 9.45 -3.61
C ILE A 318 -13.97 8.70 -4.58
N PHE A 319 -15.05 8.11 -4.06
CA PHE A 319 -16.09 7.47 -4.87
C PHE A 319 -17.27 8.40 -5.05
N VAL A 320 -17.85 8.37 -6.24
CA VAL A 320 -19.04 9.14 -6.59
C VAL A 320 -20.08 8.24 -7.24
N SER A 321 -21.35 8.55 -6.96
CA SER A 321 -22.49 7.87 -7.56
C SER A 321 -23.59 8.86 -7.92
N ASN A 322 -24.26 8.61 -9.04
CA ASN A 322 -25.48 9.30 -9.45
C ASN A 322 -26.73 8.43 -9.23
N GLU A 323 -26.61 7.31 -8.50
CA GLU A 323 -27.71 6.43 -8.13
C GLU A 323 -28.51 7.01 -6.94
N ASN A 324 -28.99 8.23 -7.13
CA ASN A 324 -29.90 8.92 -6.22
C ASN A 324 -31.11 9.45 -7.01
N GLN A 325 -32.11 9.94 -6.28
CA GLN A 325 -33.35 10.44 -6.86
C GLN A 325 -33.11 11.62 -7.82
N GLU A 326 -32.10 12.45 -7.54
CA GLU A 326 -31.75 13.64 -8.32
C GLU A 326 -30.94 13.31 -9.59
N LYS A 327 -30.44 12.07 -9.73
CA LYS A 327 -29.52 11.64 -10.82
C LYS A 327 -28.28 12.53 -10.96
N ARG A 328 -27.82 13.12 -9.86
CA ARG A 328 -26.61 13.94 -9.79
C ARG A 328 -25.47 13.17 -9.14
N PHE A 329 -24.24 13.36 -9.60
CA PHE A 329 -23.08 12.80 -8.93
C PHE A 329 -22.93 13.42 -7.54
N LYS A 330 -22.91 12.57 -6.51
CA LYS A 330 -22.58 12.91 -5.12
C LYS A 330 -21.53 11.94 -4.61
N ILE A 331 -20.75 12.36 -3.61
CA ILE A 331 -19.75 11.51 -2.98
C ILE A 331 -20.45 10.39 -2.22
N SER A 332 -20.09 9.15 -2.55
CA SER A 332 -20.67 7.95 -1.96
C SER A 332 -19.76 7.31 -0.92
N ALA A 333 -18.44 7.50 -1.03
CA ALA A 333 -17.46 7.09 -0.02
C ALA A 333 -16.15 7.85 -0.17
N ILE A 334 -15.47 8.06 0.95
CA ILE A 334 -14.07 8.48 1.05
C ILE A 334 -13.34 7.36 1.79
N ILE A 335 -12.35 6.76 1.15
CA ILE A 335 -11.64 5.57 1.62
C ILE A 335 -10.16 5.87 1.83
N ASP A 336 -9.44 4.89 2.37
CA ASP A 336 -7.97 4.90 2.50
C ASP A 336 -7.47 5.95 3.51
N TRP A 337 -8.02 5.87 4.73
CA TRP A 337 -7.67 6.77 5.84
C TRP A 337 -6.37 6.35 6.56
N GLU A 338 -5.52 5.57 5.89
CA GLU A 338 -4.34 4.96 6.51
C GLU A 338 -3.25 5.97 6.91
N LEU A 339 -3.25 7.17 6.33
CA LEU A 339 -2.35 8.27 6.70
C LEU A 339 -2.98 9.28 7.66
N ALA A 340 -4.23 9.07 8.07
CA ALA A 340 -4.98 10.09 8.77
C ALA A 340 -4.51 10.32 10.22
N GLY A 341 -4.69 11.53 10.74
CA GLY A 341 -4.28 11.87 12.09
C GLY A 341 -4.55 13.33 12.44
N PHE A 342 -4.28 13.72 13.68
CA PHE A 342 -4.34 15.11 14.08
C PHE A 342 -3.02 15.79 13.73
N PHE A 343 -3.04 16.57 12.66
CA PHE A 343 -1.88 17.25 12.11
C PHE A 343 -2.09 18.77 12.08
N PRO A 344 -1.03 19.57 11.83
CA PRO A 344 -1.16 20.99 11.55
C PRO A 344 -2.24 21.25 10.50
N TRP A 345 -3.06 22.28 10.72
CA TRP A 345 -4.20 22.58 9.85
C TRP A 345 -3.78 22.78 8.37
N TRP A 346 -2.56 23.20 8.10
CA TRP A 346 -2.05 23.41 6.75
C TRP A 346 -1.61 22.12 6.02
N LEU A 347 -1.43 20.99 6.72
CA LEU A 347 -0.80 19.79 6.14
C LEU A 347 -1.58 19.17 4.98
N GLU A 348 -2.91 19.07 5.10
CA GLU A 348 -3.77 18.50 4.03
C GLU A 348 -3.54 19.21 2.69
N SER A 349 -3.37 20.54 2.72
CA SER A 349 -3.13 21.36 1.51
C SER A 349 -1.83 21.01 0.79
N PHE A 350 -0.88 20.38 1.47
CA PHE A 350 0.39 19.96 0.88
C PHE A 350 0.37 18.52 0.39
N ARG A 351 -0.49 17.68 0.97
CA ARG A 351 -0.59 16.24 0.65
C ARG A 351 -1.73 15.88 -0.29
N CYS A 352 -2.77 16.70 -0.35
CA CYS A 352 -3.92 16.46 -1.21
C CYS A 352 -3.57 16.72 -2.69
N LYS A 353 -3.97 15.80 -3.58
CA LYS A 353 -3.63 15.78 -5.02
C LYS A 353 -4.87 15.84 -5.91
N LEU A 354 -5.67 16.91 -5.76
CA LEU A 354 -6.83 17.16 -6.61
C LEU A 354 -6.47 18.09 -7.79
N PRO A 355 -6.92 17.81 -9.02
CA PRO A 355 -6.46 18.48 -10.23
C PRO A 355 -7.14 19.84 -10.48
N LEU A 356 -7.08 20.78 -9.53
CA LEU A 356 -7.55 22.15 -9.76
C LEU A 356 -6.54 23.19 -9.27
N PRO A 357 -6.43 24.33 -9.97
CA PRO A 357 -5.79 25.51 -9.40
C PRO A 357 -6.61 25.97 -8.19
N GLY A 358 -6.02 25.98 -6.99
CA GLY A 358 -6.73 26.40 -5.76
C GLY A 358 -7.43 25.28 -4.97
N SER A 359 -7.41 24.03 -5.48
CA SER A 359 -8.30 22.92 -5.09
C SER A 359 -8.40 22.56 -3.61
N VAL A 360 -7.35 22.68 -2.80
CA VAL A 360 -7.46 22.37 -1.37
C VAL A 360 -7.75 23.63 -0.59
N TRP A 361 -7.17 24.76 -1.00
CA TRP A 361 -7.41 26.04 -0.35
C TRP A 361 -8.81 26.57 -0.57
N GLU A 362 -9.50 26.23 -1.64
CA GLU A 362 -10.89 26.65 -1.91
C GLU A 362 -11.88 25.64 -1.30
N THR A 363 -11.62 24.33 -1.46
CA THR A 363 -12.42 23.24 -0.90
C THR A 363 -12.29 23.12 0.62
N THR A 364 -11.12 23.38 1.21
CA THR A 364 -10.98 23.49 2.69
C THR A 364 -11.24 24.91 3.18
N GLY A 365 -11.36 25.87 2.24
CA GLY A 365 -11.10 27.30 2.25
C GLY A 365 -12.10 28.29 2.78
N GLU A 366 -13.10 28.62 1.97
CA GLU A 366 -13.79 29.89 2.14
C GLU A 366 -14.87 29.85 3.23
N ALA A 367 -15.27 28.65 3.70
CA ALA A 367 -16.36 28.50 4.65
C ALA A 367 -15.97 28.08 6.08
N SER A 368 -14.67 27.91 6.40
CA SER A 368 -14.21 27.35 7.69
C SER A 368 -13.22 28.27 8.42
N ASN A 369 -13.70 29.45 8.81
CA ASN A 369 -12.99 30.39 9.70
C ASN A 369 -12.75 29.87 11.12
N THR A 370 -13.00 28.57 11.39
CA THR A 370 -13.07 28.02 12.75
C THR A 370 -11.72 27.57 13.30
N HIS A 371 -10.71 27.31 12.45
CA HIS A 371 -9.41 26.78 12.89
C HIS A 371 -8.21 27.43 12.18
N ARG A 372 -8.37 28.69 11.74
CA ARG A 372 -7.31 29.47 11.08
C ARG A 372 -7.02 30.76 11.85
N PRO A 373 -6.06 30.76 12.76
CA PRO A 373 -5.61 32.02 13.34
C PRO A 373 -4.85 32.82 12.26
N GLY A 374 -5.49 33.79 11.62
CA GLY A 374 -4.80 34.89 10.92
C GLY A 374 -4.39 34.71 9.46
N TYR A 375 -4.88 33.70 8.73
CA TYR A 375 -4.54 33.47 7.31
C TYR A 375 -5.76 33.53 6.40
N SER A 376 -5.68 34.33 5.32
CA SER A 376 -6.82 34.69 4.46
C SER A 376 -6.55 34.63 2.95
N GLY A 377 -5.32 34.37 2.49
CA GLY A 377 -5.01 34.32 1.05
C GLY A 377 -4.01 33.25 0.61
N LYS A 378 -3.92 33.02 -0.71
CA LYS A 378 -2.93 32.12 -1.34
C LYS A 378 -1.47 32.48 -1.00
N GLN A 379 -1.19 33.78 -0.86
CA GLN A 379 0.10 34.30 -0.45
C GLN A 379 0.54 33.77 0.91
N ASP A 380 -0.40 33.66 1.85
CA ASP A 380 -0.16 33.15 3.20
C ASP A 380 0.24 31.67 3.21
N ILE A 381 -0.35 30.87 2.31
CA ILE A 381 0.03 29.45 2.16
C ILE A 381 1.43 29.33 1.60
N ASP A 382 1.81 30.15 0.62
CA ASP A 382 3.17 30.13 0.09
C ASP A 382 4.20 30.49 1.17
N ASP A 383 3.83 31.37 2.10
CA ASP A 383 4.68 31.76 3.23
C ASP A 383 4.75 30.69 4.34
N ILE A 384 3.77 29.79 4.44
CA ILE A 384 3.85 28.56 5.25
C ILE A 384 4.64 27.47 4.52
N LYS A 385 4.36 27.29 3.22
CA LYS A 385 4.91 26.21 2.40
C LYS A 385 6.42 26.35 2.23
N LYS A 386 6.93 27.57 2.04
CA LYS A 386 8.37 27.82 1.85
C LYS A 386 9.21 27.31 3.02
N PRO A 387 8.98 27.69 4.30
CA PRO A 387 9.69 27.12 5.44
C PRO A 387 9.54 25.61 5.57
N VAL A 388 8.33 25.06 5.39
CA VAL A 388 8.09 23.62 5.50
C VAL A 388 8.86 22.85 4.43
N GLU A 389 8.87 23.34 3.19
CA GLU A 389 9.65 22.76 2.10
C GLU A 389 11.17 22.93 2.30
N ALA A 390 11.62 23.99 2.99
CA ALA A 390 13.03 24.14 3.35
C ALA A 390 13.48 23.03 4.32
N VAL A 391 12.68 22.76 5.36
CA VAL A 391 12.91 21.63 6.28
C VAL A 391 12.85 20.31 5.53
N ARG A 392 11.81 20.08 4.72
CA ARG A 392 11.65 18.84 3.94
C ARG A 392 12.81 18.57 2.99
N LYS A 393 13.26 19.56 2.22
CA LYS A 393 14.39 19.39 1.31
C LYS A 393 15.68 19.10 2.06
N CYS A 394 15.91 19.79 3.17
CA CYS A 394 17.07 19.52 4.02
C CYS A 394 17.00 18.10 4.60
N TRP A 395 15.83 17.69 5.09
CA TRP A 395 15.65 16.36 5.66
C TRP A 395 15.83 15.27 4.60
N GLN A 396 15.28 15.43 3.40
CA GLN A 396 15.36 14.42 2.33
C GLN A 396 16.79 14.06 1.94
N THR A 397 17.74 15.00 1.94
CA THR A 397 19.13 14.65 1.61
C THR A 397 19.78 13.78 2.69
N GLY A 398 19.46 14.00 3.97
CA GLY A 398 20.06 13.26 5.08
C GLY A 398 19.26 12.01 5.48
N GLY A 399 17.94 12.11 5.57
CA GLY A 399 17.04 11.09 6.09
C GLY A 399 16.50 10.10 5.04
N TYR A 400 16.87 10.21 3.76
CA TYR A 400 16.40 9.23 2.78
C TYR A 400 17.03 7.85 3.03
N HIS A 401 16.29 6.79 2.68
CA HIS A 401 16.63 5.40 3.03
C HIS A 401 18.01 4.90 2.54
N VAL A 402 18.64 5.62 1.59
CA VAL A 402 20.00 5.30 1.12
C VAL A 402 21.09 5.70 2.11
N LEU A 403 20.81 6.68 2.98
CA LEU A 403 21.74 7.18 4.00
C LEU A 403 21.29 6.85 5.43
N SER A 404 20.16 6.15 5.59
CA SER A 404 19.57 5.80 6.89
C SER A 404 19.29 4.29 6.97
N LYS A 405 19.35 3.73 8.17
CA LYS A 405 19.13 2.29 8.40
C LYS A 405 17.70 2.06 8.90
N HIS A 406 17.05 1.01 8.40
CA HIS A 406 15.71 0.59 8.83
C HIS A 406 15.82 -0.79 9.45
N GLY A 407 15.65 -0.94 10.76
CA GLY A 407 15.82 -2.22 11.46
C GLY A 407 17.12 -2.93 11.05
N LEU A 408 17.02 -4.18 10.58
CA LEU A 408 18.14 -4.98 10.05
C LEU A 408 18.45 -4.71 8.57
N GLY A 409 17.90 -3.66 7.97
CA GLY A 409 18.20 -3.27 6.59
C GLY A 409 17.65 -4.22 5.52
N GLN A 410 16.64 -5.03 5.88
CA GLN A 410 16.16 -6.16 5.08
C GLN A 410 17.26 -7.22 4.84
N ALA A 411 18.15 -7.40 5.82
CA ALA A 411 19.25 -8.36 5.75
C ALA A 411 18.75 -9.80 5.64
N ASN A 412 17.60 -10.10 6.25
CA ASN A 412 17.04 -11.45 6.18
C ASN A 412 16.11 -11.59 4.97
N ARG A 413 16.30 -12.68 4.24
CA ARG A 413 15.50 -13.04 3.07
C ARG A 413 15.17 -14.52 3.18
N TRP A 414 13.89 -14.84 3.17
CA TRP A 414 13.43 -16.23 3.15
C TRP A 414 12.77 -16.53 1.82
N TYR A 415 13.02 -17.71 1.28
CA TYR A 415 12.44 -18.13 0.01
C TYR A 415 11.59 -19.37 0.24
N ARG A 416 10.33 -19.34 -0.22
CA ARG A 416 9.57 -20.59 -0.36
C ARG A 416 10.04 -21.36 -1.59
N LYS A 417 9.76 -22.66 -1.60
CA LYS A 417 9.93 -23.49 -2.80
C LYS A 417 9.12 -22.91 -3.98
N PRO A 418 9.63 -23.01 -5.22
CA PRO A 418 8.86 -22.62 -6.40
C PRO A 418 7.65 -23.53 -6.59
N PHE A 419 6.64 -23.03 -7.31
CA PHE A 419 5.40 -23.77 -7.57
C PHE A 419 5.65 -25.12 -8.27
N CYS A 420 6.56 -25.15 -9.24
CA CYS A 420 7.08 -26.40 -9.82
C CYS A 420 8.47 -26.18 -10.45
N ALA A 421 9.15 -27.27 -10.82
CA ALA A 421 10.45 -27.22 -11.48
C ALA A 421 10.43 -26.47 -12.84
N GLY A 422 9.31 -26.53 -13.56
CA GLY A 422 9.13 -25.86 -14.86
C GLY A 422 8.66 -24.40 -14.77
N LYS A 423 8.20 -23.94 -13.60
CA LYS A 423 7.74 -22.58 -13.32
C LYS A 423 8.39 -22.13 -12.00
N PRO A 424 9.66 -21.66 -12.03
CA PRO A 424 10.47 -21.42 -10.83
C PRO A 424 10.07 -20.14 -10.06
N TYR A 425 8.77 -19.83 -10.01
CA TYR A 425 8.23 -18.67 -9.31
C TYR A 425 8.21 -18.94 -7.80
N ALA A 426 9.27 -18.55 -7.11
CA ALA A 426 9.37 -18.56 -5.65
C ALA A 426 8.95 -17.20 -5.08
N ARG A 427 8.32 -17.20 -3.90
CA ARG A 427 8.09 -15.98 -3.13
C ARG A 427 9.27 -15.75 -2.20
N GLU A 428 9.77 -14.53 -2.22
CA GLU A 428 10.66 -13.99 -1.20
C GLU A 428 9.81 -13.36 -0.08
N TYR A 429 10.15 -13.69 1.16
CA TYR A 429 9.69 -13.01 2.36
C TYR A 429 10.83 -12.16 2.90
N ARG A 430 10.46 -10.99 3.38
CA ARG A 430 11.35 -9.95 3.91
C ARG A 430 10.95 -9.60 5.34
N ASP A 431 11.82 -8.91 6.08
CA ASP A 431 11.55 -8.56 7.49
C ASP A 431 10.22 -7.78 7.63
N ASP A 432 9.93 -6.87 6.69
CA ASP A 432 8.69 -6.09 6.65
C ASP A 432 7.44 -6.93 6.34
N CYS A 433 7.61 -8.09 5.72
CA CYS A 433 6.53 -9.04 5.47
C CYS A 433 6.19 -9.85 6.74
N LEU A 434 7.01 -9.82 7.79
CA LEU A 434 6.77 -10.57 9.02
C LEU A 434 6.10 -9.73 10.11
N GLY A 435 5.69 -8.49 9.78
CA GLY A 435 5.10 -7.57 10.74
C GLY A 435 6.10 -7.02 11.76
N TRP A 436 7.40 -7.17 11.52
CA TRP A 436 8.45 -6.65 12.39
C TRP A 436 8.64 -5.14 12.18
N GLU A 437 8.64 -4.39 13.28
CA GLU A 437 8.86 -2.95 13.24
C GLU A 437 10.21 -2.60 12.60
N GLN A 438 10.18 -1.67 11.65
CA GLN A 438 11.36 -1.20 10.92
C GLN A 438 11.73 0.19 11.44
N GLU A 439 12.36 0.27 12.61
CA GLU A 439 12.78 1.55 13.18
C GLU A 439 13.77 2.26 12.26
N HIS A 440 13.54 3.56 12.05
CA HIS A 440 14.38 4.44 11.26
C HIS A 440 15.53 4.99 12.10
N MET A 441 16.75 4.80 11.63
CA MET A 441 17.96 5.29 12.28
C MET A 441 18.76 6.16 11.32
N ASP A 442 18.86 7.45 11.64
CA ASP A 442 19.76 8.38 10.94
C ASP A 442 21.21 8.27 11.40
N VAL A 443 21.39 7.84 12.66
CA VAL A 443 22.68 7.62 13.32
C VAL A 443 22.76 6.13 13.65
N TYR A 444 23.76 5.45 13.11
CA TYR A 444 23.97 4.02 13.33
C TYR A 444 25.45 3.67 13.15
N ASP A 445 25.85 2.54 13.71
CA ASP A 445 27.18 1.98 13.47
C ASP A 445 27.26 1.44 12.03
N ILE A 446 28.00 2.16 11.19
CA ILE A 446 28.18 1.83 9.78
C ILE A 446 28.91 0.49 9.60
N ASP A 447 29.85 0.17 10.49
CA ASP A 447 30.69 -1.03 10.41
C ASP A 447 29.91 -2.29 10.81
N SER A 448 28.81 -2.13 11.55
CA SER A 448 27.83 -3.20 11.81
C SER A 448 26.98 -3.55 10.58
N SER A 449 26.91 -2.66 9.59
CA SER A 449 26.03 -2.78 8.42
C SER A 449 26.75 -2.96 7.09
N ASP A 450 28.00 -2.50 6.99
CA ASP A 450 28.83 -2.61 5.81
C ASP A 450 30.24 -3.02 6.26
N SER A 451 30.67 -4.24 5.93
CA SER A 451 31.98 -4.76 6.31
C SER A 451 33.10 -3.93 5.67
N GLU A 452 34.21 -3.72 6.38
CA GLU A 452 35.36 -2.93 5.91
C GLU A 452 36.02 -3.43 4.62
N ASP A 453 35.68 -4.64 4.18
CA ASP A 453 36.15 -5.21 2.93
C ASP A 453 35.52 -4.46 1.74
N ASP A 454 36.32 -3.56 1.14
CA ASP A 454 36.12 -2.80 -0.10
C ASP A 454 35.88 -3.68 -1.36
N GLN A 455 35.30 -4.86 -1.20
CA GLN A 455 34.98 -5.75 -2.29
C GLN A 455 33.73 -5.26 -3.05
N PRO A 456 33.81 -5.19 -4.39
CA PRO A 456 32.77 -4.63 -5.24
C PRO A 456 31.67 -5.65 -5.48
N GLU A 457 30.68 -5.78 -4.60
CA GLU A 457 29.46 -6.54 -4.93
C GLU A 457 28.30 -6.18 -3.98
N GLY A 458 27.62 -5.05 -4.26
CA GLY A 458 26.35 -4.70 -3.61
C GLY A 458 25.87 -3.28 -3.90
N ALA A 459 24.57 -3.11 -4.17
CA ALA A 459 23.94 -1.81 -4.47
C ALA A 459 23.74 -0.90 -3.23
N LYS A 460 24.17 -1.33 -2.04
CA LYS A 460 23.98 -0.64 -0.75
C LYS A 460 25.28 -0.45 0.04
N LYS A 461 26.44 -0.58 -0.60
CA LYS A 461 27.72 -0.36 0.07
C LYS A 461 28.10 1.12 0.01
N PHE A 462 28.54 1.64 1.14
CA PHE A 462 29.08 2.98 1.27
C PHE A 462 30.55 2.97 0.85
N ASP A 463 30.98 3.99 0.11
CA ASP A 463 32.40 4.13 -0.21
C ASP A 463 33.24 4.49 1.03
N LYS A 464 34.57 4.42 0.91
CA LYS A 464 35.49 4.72 2.01
C LYS A 464 35.28 6.12 2.62
N ASN A 465 35.00 7.13 1.80
CA ASN A 465 34.79 8.51 2.26
C ASN A 465 33.43 8.65 2.95
N GLU A 466 32.40 7.98 2.45
CA GLU A 466 31.08 7.90 3.07
C GLU A 466 31.14 7.21 4.43
N ARG A 467 31.83 6.06 4.54
CA ARG A 467 32.03 5.37 5.83
C ARG A 467 32.78 6.26 6.83
N LYS A 468 33.83 6.97 6.37
CA LYS A 468 34.55 7.94 7.21
C LYS A 468 33.61 9.06 7.70
N PHE A 469 32.76 9.60 6.82
CA PHE A 469 31.74 10.58 7.21
C PHE A 469 30.78 10.01 8.24
N MET A 470 30.22 8.81 8.02
CA MET A 470 29.23 8.21 8.91
C MET A 470 29.80 7.94 10.32
N ARG A 471 31.06 7.49 10.42
CA ARG A 471 31.76 7.34 11.71
C ARG A 471 31.89 8.68 12.43
N TRP A 472 32.37 9.71 11.73
CA TRP A 472 32.48 11.05 12.29
C TRP A 472 31.10 11.62 12.70
N PHE A 473 30.08 11.45 11.86
CA PHE A 473 28.73 11.91 12.16
C PHE A 473 28.12 11.21 13.39
N LYS A 474 28.42 9.92 13.58
CA LYS A 474 28.07 9.20 14.80
C LYS A 474 28.75 9.80 16.02
N GLU A 475 30.05 10.10 15.95
CA GLU A 475 30.77 10.77 17.05
C GLU A 475 30.18 12.14 17.38
N VAL A 476 29.80 12.93 16.38
CA VAL A 476 29.09 14.20 16.58
C VAL A 476 27.77 13.94 17.30
N SER A 477 26.99 12.96 16.84
CA SER A 477 25.68 12.65 17.42
C SER A 477 25.73 12.05 18.83
N ASP A 478 26.84 11.40 19.21
CA ASP A 478 27.03 10.88 20.57
C ASP A 478 27.44 11.97 21.58
N ARG A 479 27.87 13.16 21.11
CA ARG A 479 28.32 14.29 21.97
C ARG A 479 27.20 15.24 22.38
N TYR A 480 26.06 15.20 21.69
CA TYR A 480 24.89 16.07 21.89
C TYR A 480 23.67 15.19 22.15
#